data_AF-A0A954QX94-F1
#
_entry.id   AF-A0A954QX94-F1
#
_cell.length_a   1.000
_cell.length_b   1.000
_cell.length_c   1.000
_cell.angle_alpha   90.00
_cell.angle_beta   90.00
_cell.angle_gamma   90.00
#
_symmetry.space_group_name_H-M   'P 1'
#
loop_
_entity.id
_entity.type
_entity.pdbx_description
1 polymer ?
#
loop_
_entity_poly.entity_id
_entity_poly.type
_entity_poly.pdbx_seq_one_letter_code
_entity_poly.pdbx_strand_id
1 'polypeptide(L)'
;GLVVRGYVSRIDGSVQPYGLVIPASYRTDSADPFRLDLWFHGRGETLSEVNFLDQRGKQVGVFAPSNGIVLHPYGRYSNANKFAGEIDVLEAIDSVKQRYRIDPDRIVARGFSMGGASAWHLAVHYPGRWAAANPGAGFSETPDFLRTFQQEELNPTWWERKLWHWYDCTDWAGNLFHCPTVAYSGELDRQKQAADIMAVAAAREGIELVHVVGPETAHKYHPDAARDVESRVTELARLGRERVPPVIDFKTYTLRYNKVRWLTIDGLGEHWEPARVSARLQDGRISLTTENVTALTVEFEPGECPFRRTPEIEIESFVNGVRSKHLISELPADVASAGGGLRSDRSARWSLALVGDQWQFGSMPTSELRKRHGLQGPIDDAFMDSFVFVRPTGKCASQMVDDWTQAEMQRAIEHWRRHFRGHPRVKDDRDVTDEDIATMNLVLWGDAAANQVLAKIAERLPIRSSGDSLSVGTQSFGSEHHVPILVYPNPLNPERYVVLNSSFTFREFAYLNNARQVAKLPDWAVIDVRTPANSLWPGKVVAADFFDERWQLKPFRAAKP
;
A
#
# COMPACT_ATOMS: atom_id res chain seq x y z
N GLY A 1 7.38 -15.50 27.53
CA GLY A 1 8.66 -14.79 27.67
C GLY A 1 8.98 -13.97 26.44
N LEU A 2 10.10 -13.25 26.44
CA LEU A 2 10.59 -12.50 25.27
C LEU A 2 11.25 -13.44 24.26
N VAL A 3 10.96 -13.27 22.98
CA VAL A 3 11.45 -14.15 21.91
C VAL A 3 11.78 -13.31 20.68
N VAL A 4 12.97 -13.48 20.11
CA VAL A 4 13.33 -12.92 18.80
C VAL A 4 13.26 -13.97 17.70
N ARG A 5 12.83 -13.54 16.51
CA ARG A 5 12.65 -14.36 15.30
C ARG A 5 12.96 -13.50 14.06
N GLY A 6 12.91 -14.13 12.90
CA GLY A 6 12.90 -13.45 11.61
C GLY A 6 12.25 -14.31 10.53
N TYR A 7 12.07 -13.73 9.35
CA TYR A 7 11.64 -14.39 8.12
C TYR A 7 12.51 -13.91 6.96
N VAL A 8 12.49 -14.62 5.83
CA VAL A 8 13.08 -14.16 4.58
C VAL A 8 12.00 -13.40 3.82
N SER A 9 12.19 -12.10 3.58
CA SER A 9 11.21 -11.28 2.85
C SER A 9 11.23 -11.61 1.36
N ARG A 10 10.05 -11.78 0.75
CA ARG A 10 9.92 -12.06 -0.70
C ARG A 10 10.37 -10.89 -1.59
N ILE A 11 10.42 -9.67 -1.06
CA ILE A 11 10.73 -8.45 -1.82
C ILE A 11 12.16 -8.48 -2.36
N ASP A 12 13.12 -8.87 -1.53
CA ASP A 12 14.55 -8.79 -1.85
C ASP A 12 15.38 -9.99 -1.32
N GLY A 13 14.76 -10.96 -0.66
CA GLY A 13 15.44 -12.12 -0.07
C GLY A 13 16.21 -11.81 1.21
N SER A 14 16.06 -10.60 1.78
CA SER A 14 16.70 -10.24 3.04
C SER A 14 16.02 -10.89 4.25
N VAL A 15 16.80 -11.17 5.30
CA VAL A 15 16.27 -11.67 6.58
C VAL A 15 15.80 -10.49 7.42
N GLN A 16 14.50 -10.41 7.69
CA GLN A 16 13.90 -9.31 8.45
C GLN A 16 13.51 -9.78 9.86
N PRO A 17 13.98 -9.11 10.92
CA PRO A 17 13.76 -9.54 12.30
C PRO A 17 12.40 -9.07 12.85
N TYR A 18 11.91 -9.78 13.85
CA TYR A 18 10.79 -9.34 14.69
C TYR A 18 10.93 -9.85 16.13
N GLY A 19 10.38 -9.08 17.07
CA GLY A 19 10.31 -9.42 18.48
C GLY A 19 8.91 -9.90 18.87
N LEU A 20 8.84 -10.80 19.86
CA LEU A 20 7.59 -11.31 20.42
C LEU A 20 7.60 -11.24 21.94
N VAL A 21 6.45 -10.86 22.51
CA VAL A 21 6.10 -11.12 23.91
C VAL A 21 5.09 -12.25 23.93
N ILE A 22 5.52 -13.44 24.37
CA ILE A 22 4.63 -14.59 24.57
C ILE A 22 4.08 -14.53 26.01
N PRO A 23 2.76 -14.53 26.25
CA PRO A 23 2.18 -14.45 27.58
C PRO A 23 2.43 -15.73 28.38
N ALA A 24 2.39 -15.64 29.71
CA ALA A 24 2.57 -16.80 30.60
C ALA A 24 1.45 -17.84 30.49
N SER A 25 0.28 -17.43 29.98
CA SER A 25 -0.87 -18.29 29.67
C SER A 25 -0.72 -19.08 28.36
N TYR A 26 0.30 -18.80 27.53
CA TYR A 26 0.47 -19.50 26.26
C TYR A 26 0.90 -20.96 26.47
N ARG A 27 0.10 -21.88 25.90
CA ARG A 27 0.26 -23.33 26.05
C ARG A 27 0.44 -23.98 24.69
N THR A 28 1.62 -24.57 24.45
CA THR A 28 1.91 -25.30 23.20
C THR A 28 1.02 -26.53 23.04
N ASP A 29 0.43 -27.03 24.12
CA ASP A 29 -0.44 -28.21 24.20
C ASP A 29 -1.96 -27.93 24.11
N SER A 30 -2.50 -26.75 24.49
CA SER A 30 -3.97 -26.59 24.73
C SER A 30 -4.89 -26.35 23.52
N ALA A 31 -4.35 -26.23 22.31
CA ALA A 31 -5.07 -25.91 21.06
C ALA A 31 -5.72 -24.50 20.92
N ASP A 32 -5.91 -23.73 21.99
CA ASP A 32 -6.60 -22.42 21.96
C ASP A 32 -5.88 -21.33 21.11
N PRO A 33 -6.62 -20.47 20.38
CA PRO A 33 -6.05 -19.35 19.63
C PRO A 33 -5.95 -18.07 20.48
N PHE A 34 -4.89 -17.29 20.25
CA PHE A 34 -4.57 -16.07 21.02
C PHE A 34 -4.77 -14.80 20.20
N ARG A 35 -5.19 -13.72 20.88
CA ARG A 35 -5.12 -12.33 20.37
C ARG A 35 -3.68 -11.97 19.99
N LEU A 36 -3.50 -11.21 18.92
CA LEU A 36 -2.21 -10.70 18.45
C LEU A 36 -2.21 -9.17 18.44
N ASP A 37 -1.41 -8.54 19.30
CA ASP A 37 -1.18 -7.10 19.29
C ASP A 37 0.08 -6.77 18.52
N LEU A 38 -0.04 -6.03 17.43
CA LEU A 38 1.11 -5.38 16.82
C LEU A 38 1.48 -4.13 17.63
N TRP A 39 2.76 -3.97 17.93
CA TRP A 39 3.33 -2.75 18.50
C TRP A 39 4.42 -2.20 17.59
N PHE A 40 4.03 -1.28 16.72
CA PHE A 40 4.93 -0.51 15.87
C PHE A 40 5.77 0.44 16.72
N HIS A 41 7.09 0.42 16.53
CA HIS A 41 8.01 1.22 17.32
C HIS A 41 8.10 2.67 16.82
N GLY A 42 8.57 3.57 17.68
CA GLY A 42 8.90 4.95 17.30
C GLY A 42 10.13 5.02 16.37
N ARG A 43 10.37 6.21 15.80
CA ARG A 43 11.55 6.47 14.97
C ARG A 43 12.83 6.36 15.80
N GLY A 44 13.90 5.81 15.24
CA GLY A 44 15.18 5.71 15.93
C GLY A 44 16.36 5.69 14.97
N GLU A 45 17.12 6.79 14.90
CA GLU A 45 18.22 6.98 13.93
C GLU A 45 19.37 5.96 14.03
N THR A 46 19.41 5.19 15.12
CA THR A 46 20.43 4.18 15.42
C THR A 46 19.85 2.77 15.51
N LEU A 47 18.59 2.56 15.09
CA LEU A 47 17.88 1.28 15.19
C LEU A 47 18.32 0.28 14.11
N SER A 48 19.56 -0.20 14.22
CA SER A 48 20.01 -1.39 13.47
C SER A 48 19.22 -2.64 13.89
N GLU A 49 19.28 -3.66 13.05
CA GLU A 49 18.72 -5.00 13.29
C GLU A 49 19.27 -5.58 14.60
N VAL A 50 20.58 -5.37 14.86
CA VAL A 50 21.25 -5.83 16.09
C VAL A 50 20.73 -5.10 17.32
N ASN A 51 20.61 -3.77 17.26
CA ASN A 51 20.07 -2.96 18.37
C ASN A 51 18.61 -3.31 18.65
N PHE A 52 17.82 -3.53 17.60
CA PHE A 52 16.44 -3.99 17.69
C PHE A 52 16.34 -5.38 18.35
N LEU A 53 17.12 -6.36 17.89
CA LEU A 53 17.14 -7.72 18.44
C LEU A 53 17.56 -7.74 19.92
N ASP A 54 18.60 -7.01 20.29
CA ASP A 54 19.04 -6.88 21.69
C ASP A 54 17.94 -6.27 22.58
N GLN A 55 17.31 -5.19 22.11
CA GLN A 55 16.22 -4.54 22.82
C GLN A 55 15.01 -5.47 22.98
N ARG A 56 14.59 -6.16 21.92
CA ARG A 56 13.43 -7.09 21.95
C ARG A 56 13.73 -8.36 22.75
N GLY A 57 14.99 -8.74 22.94
CA GLY A 57 15.40 -9.79 23.87
C GLY A 57 15.31 -9.39 25.35
N LYS A 58 15.20 -8.09 25.67
CA LYS A 58 15.27 -7.56 27.05
C LYS A 58 14.03 -6.77 27.50
N GLN A 59 13.24 -6.24 26.58
CA GLN A 59 12.14 -5.31 26.89
C GLN A 59 10.78 -5.81 26.39
N VAL A 60 9.79 -5.82 27.29
CA VAL A 60 8.39 -6.15 26.99
C VAL A 60 7.73 -5.10 26.09
N GLY A 61 7.94 -3.80 26.35
CA GLY A 61 7.22 -2.72 25.66
C GLY A 61 6.16 -2.08 26.56
N VAL A 62 5.27 -1.27 25.96
CA VAL A 62 4.26 -0.49 26.70
C VAL A 62 3.05 -1.33 27.11
N PHE A 63 2.58 -2.20 26.21
CA PHE A 63 1.44 -3.08 26.44
C PHE A 63 1.84 -4.55 26.29
N ALA A 64 1.30 -5.40 27.17
CA ALA A 64 1.47 -6.84 27.13
C ALA A 64 0.24 -7.50 27.77
N PRO A 65 -0.86 -7.67 27.02
CA PRO A 65 -2.09 -8.28 27.53
C PRO A 65 -1.82 -9.71 28.06
N SER A 66 -2.40 -10.04 29.20
CA SER A 66 -2.18 -11.33 29.87
C SER A 66 -2.60 -12.55 29.04
N ASN A 67 -3.52 -12.37 28.07
CA ASN A 67 -4.02 -13.38 27.14
C ASN A 67 -3.85 -12.96 25.67
N GLY A 68 -2.75 -12.27 25.34
CA GLY A 68 -2.40 -11.95 23.95
C GLY A 68 -0.89 -12.03 23.72
N ILE A 69 -0.51 -12.35 22.49
CA ILE A 69 0.88 -12.27 22.01
C ILE A 69 1.12 -10.86 21.48
N VAL A 70 2.25 -10.24 21.82
CA VAL A 70 2.64 -8.95 21.22
C VAL A 70 3.69 -9.19 20.15
N LEU A 71 3.46 -8.69 18.94
CA LEU A 71 4.40 -8.66 17.82
C LEU A 71 4.99 -7.26 17.67
N HIS A 72 6.31 -7.17 17.81
CA HIS A 72 7.10 -6.01 17.42
C HIS A 72 7.74 -6.29 16.06
N PRO A 73 7.19 -5.79 14.94
CA PRO A 73 7.87 -5.86 13.65
C PRO A 73 9.05 -4.87 13.62
N TYR A 74 10.09 -5.17 12.82
CA TYR A 74 11.16 -4.21 12.53
C TYR A 74 10.80 -3.23 11.41
N GLY A 75 9.86 -3.59 10.52
CA GLY A 75 9.24 -2.66 9.58
C GLY A 75 10.18 -1.95 8.61
N ARG A 76 11.37 -2.53 8.36
CA ARG A 76 12.48 -1.89 7.63
C ARG A 76 12.88 -0.52 8.20
N TYR A 77 13.41 -0.55 9.42
CA TYR A 77 14.08 0.57 10.10
C TYR A 77 13.20 1.77 10.47
N SER A 78 13.02 2.75 9.59
CA SER A 78 12.35 4.01 9.92
C SER A 78 11.71 4.61 8.68
N ASN A 79 10.77 3.84 8.11
CA ASN A 79 9.91 4.24 7.00
C ASN A 79 8.41 4.39 7.39
N ALA A 80 8.10 4.35 8.70
CA ALA A 80 6.73 4.31 9.23
C ALA A 80 5.83 3.16 8.72
N ASN A 81 6.42 2.02 8.35
CA ASN A 81 5.75 0.87 7.76
C ASN A 81 5.01 1.22 6.45
N LYS A 82 5.61 2.08 5.63
CA LYS A 82 5.20 2.38 4.25
C LYS A 82 6.00 1.52 3.25
N PHE A 83 5.49 1.34 2.03
CA PHE A 83 6.15 0.62 0.94
C PHE A 83 6.60 -0.79 1.37
N ALA A 84 7.88 -1.15 1.18
CA ALA A 84 8.38 -2.46 1.63
C ALA A 84 8.26 -2.68 3.15
N GLY A 85 8.21 -1.62 3.98
CA GLY A 85 7.97 -1.74 5.42
C GLY A 85 6.55 -2.22 5.76
N GLU A 86 5.56 -1.89 4.92
CA GLU A 86 4.18 -2.37 5.05
C GLU A 86 4.11 -3.88 4.82
N ILE A 87 4.73 -4.35 3.74
CA ILE A 87 4.75 -5.76 3.36
C ILE A 87 5.50 -6.57 4.41
N ASP A 88 6.58 -6.04 4.97
CA ASP A 88 7.30 -6.61 6.12
C ASP A 88 6.38 -6.81 7.35
N VAL A 89 5.46 -5.87 7.64
CA VAL A 89 4.47 -6.06 8.72
C VAL A 89 3.55 -7.25 8.40
N LEU A 90 3.10 -7.39 7.15
CA LEU A 90 2.24 -8.49 6.74
C LEU A 90 2.97 -9.84 6.76
N GLU A 91 4.20 -9.90 6.24
CA GLU A 91 5.06 -11.08 6.29
C GLU A 91 5.41 -11.48 7.74
N ALA A 92 5.60 -10.50 8.64
CA ALA A 92 5.77 -10.77 10.07
C ALA A 92 4.51 -11.39 10.71
N ILE A 93 3.32 -10.89 10.41
CA ILE A 93 2.04 -11.47 10.89
C ILE A 93 1.91 -12.92 10.42
N ASP A 94 2.15 -13.20 9.13
CA ASP A 94 2.03 -14.55 8.59
C ASP A 94 3.12 -15.50 9.14
N SER A 95 4.35 -15.00 9.32
CA SER A 95 5.42 -15.73 10.01
C SER A 95 5.06 -16.10 11.45
N VAL A 96 4.35 -15.23 12.17
CA VAL A 96 3.81 -15.52 13.51
C VAL A 96 2.67 -16.54 13.45
N LYS A 97 1.69 -16.38 12.55
CA LYS A 97 0.55 -17.32 12.38
C LYS A 97 1.00 -18.74 12.02
N GLN A 98 2.10 -18.90 11.30
CA GLN A 98 2.72 -20.21 11.02
C GLN A 98 3.34 -20.90 12.26
N ARG A 99 3.68 -20.13 13.30
CA ARG A 99 4.49 -20.59 14.45
C ARG A 99 3.73 -20.58 15.78
N TYR A 100 2.67 -19.80 15.87
CA TYR A 100 1.85 -19.60 17.06
C TYR A 100 0.37 -19.62 16.70
N ARG A 101 -0.46 -20.10 17.63
CA ARG A 101 -1.92 -20.16 17.46
C ARG A 101 -2.49 -18.75 17.63
N ILE A 102 -2.69 -18.05 16.51
CA ILE A 102 -3.27 -16.72 16.49
C ILE A 102 -4.73 -16.81 16.03
N ASP A 103 -5.62 -16.11 16.74
CA ASP A 103 -6.99 -15.87 16.32
C ASP A 103 -6.98 -14.80 15.21
N PRO A 104 -7.33 -15.13 13.95
CA PRO A 104 -7.30 -14.17 12.84
C PRO A 104 -8.31 -13.03 13.00
N ASP A 105 -9.30 -13.19 13.89
CA ASP A 105 -10.30 -12.17 14.16
C ASP A 105 -9.93 -11.28 15.35
N ARG A 106 -8.81 -11.53 16.04
CA ARG A 106 -8.33 -10.76 17.19
C ARG A 106 -6.92 -10.22 16.99
N ILE A 107 -6.68 -9.64 15.82
CA ILE A 107 -5.43 -8.94 15.50
C ILE A 107 -5.64 -7.43 15.70
N VAL A 108 -4.74 -6.77 16.44
CA VAL A 108 -4.83 -5.35 16.82
C VAL A 108 -3.63 -4.58 16.29
N ALA A 109 -3.85 -3.42 15.65
CA ALA A 109 -2.79 -2.55 15.13
C ALA A 109 -2.49 -1.40 16.11
N ARG A 110 -1.30 -1.35 16.73
CA ARG A 110 -0.98 -0.33 17.75
C ARG A 110 0.43 0.22 17.57
N GLY A 111 0.67 1.45 18.02
CA GLY A 111 2.01 2.01 18.08
C GLY A 111 2.05 3.43 18.62
N PHE A 112 3.26 3.97 18.77
CA PHE A 112 3.50 5.32 19.27
C PHE A 112 4.47 6.11 18.39
N SER A 113 4.29 7.43 18.26
CA SER A 113 5.13 8.29 17.42
C SER A 113 5.08 7.84 15.95
N MET A 114 6.22 7.58 15.31
CA MET A 114 6.28 6.91 14.00
C MET A 114 5.44 5.63 13.93
N GLY A 115 5.37 4.84 14.99
CA GLY A 115 4.52 3.66 15.07
C GLY A 115 3.03 3.99 15.23
N GLY A 116 2.70 5.16 15.76
CA GLY A 116 1.34 5.69 15.76
C GLY A 116 0.88 6.04 14.34
N ALA A 117 1.78 6.61 13.53
CA ALA A 117 1.54 6.83 12.10
C ALA A 117 1.34 5.51 11.33
N SER A 118 2.14 4.48 11.65
CA SER A 118 1.92 3.12 11.11
C SER A 118 0.57 2.52 11.52
N ALA A 119 0.10 2.77 12.74
CA ALA A 119 -1.20 2.32 13.19
C ALA A 119 -2.34 3.06 12.49
N TRP A 120 -2.23 4.38 12.25
CA TRP A 120 -3.17 5.13 11.40
C TRP A 120 -3.21 4.55 9.99
N HIS A 121 -2.03 4.47 9.36
CA HIS A 121 -1.83 3.94 8.01
C HIS A 121 -2.51 2.58 7.82
N LEU A 122 -2.18 1.61 8.67
CA LEU A 122 -2.69 0.26 8.52
C LEU A 122 -4.19 0.16 8.87
N ALA A 123 -4.70 0.97 9.81
CA ALA A 123 -6.12 0.97 10.18
C ALA A 123 -7.02 1.42 9.02
N VAL A 124 -6.68 2.51 8.32
CA VAL A 124 -7.53 3.06 7.25
C VAL A 124 -7.38 2.31 5.91
N HIS A 125 -6.21 1.72 5.64
CA HIS A 125 -5.92 1.00 4.39
C HIS A 125 -6.20 -0.50 4.44
N TYR A 126 -6.19 -1.11 5.63
CA TYR A 126 -6.59 -2.51 5.83
C TYR A 126 -7.75 -2.66 6.84
N PRO A 127 -8.84 -1.90 6.69
CA PRO A 127 -9.85 -1.77 7.74
C PRO A 127 -10.59 -3.09 8.02
N GLY A 128 -10.62 -4.02 7.06
CA GLY A 128 -11.15 -5.38 7.23
C GLY A 128 -10.24 -6.39 7.96
N ARG A 129 -8.99 -6.04 8.29
CA ARG A 129 -8.01 -6.96 8.89
C ARG A 129 -7.97 -6.90 10.42
N TRP A 130 -8.29 -5.76 11.02
CA TRP A 130 -8.10 -5.54 12.45
C TRP A 130 -9.39 -5.72 13.24
N ALA A 131 -9.25 -6.15 14.50
CA ALA A 131 -10.28 -6.11 15.53
C ALA A 131 -10.38 -4.71 16.16
N ALA A 132 -9.23 -4.06 16.33
CA ALA A 132 -9.12 -2.68 16.80
C ALA A 132 -7.80 -2.05 16.35
N ALA A 133 -7.75 -0.72 16.38
CA ALA A 133 -6.52 0.06 16.23
C ALA A 133 -6.28 1.02 17.40
N ASN A 134 -5.02 1.25 17.73
CA ASN A 134 -4.58 2.21 18.74
C ASN A 134 -3.36 3.02 18.25
N PRO A 135 -3.61 4.05 17.42
CA PRO A 135 -2.60 5.01 17.02
C PRO A 135 -2.31 6.03 18.13
N GLY A 136 -1.07 6.05 18.60
CA GLY A 136 -0.60 6.98 19.64
C GLY A 136 0.30 8.08 19.08
N ALA A 137 -0.13 9.34 19.14
CA ALA A 137 0.66 10.56 18.86
C ALA A 137 1.60 10.43 17.64
N GLY A 138 1.09 10.01 16.50
CA GLY A 138 1.83 9.84 15.25
C GLY A 138 1.13 10.53 14.10
N PHE A 139 1.89 11.09 13.16
CA PHE A 139 1.36 11.82 12.00
C PHE A 139 0.35 10.98 11.18
N SER A 140 -0.65 11.65 10.61
CA SER A 140 -1.69 11.04 9.78
C SER A 140 -1.67 11.52 8.32
N GLU A 141 -1.04 12.66 8.06
CA GLU A 141 -1.09 13.37 6.78
C GLU A 141 0.24 14.08 6.49
N THR A 142 0.56 14.26 5.21
CA THR A 142 1.85 14.82 4.80
C THR A 142 1.90 16.36 4.90
N PRO A 143 0.92 17.12 4.38
CA PRO A 143 1.07 18.57 4.26
C PRO A 143 1.00 19.31 5.58
N ASP A 144 0.00 19.00 6.41
CA ASP A 144 -0.27 19.73 7.65
C ASP A 144 0.70 19.35 8.75
N PHE A 145 1.18 18.10 8.80
CA PHE A 145 2.31 17.72 9.63
C PHE A 145 3.59 18.49 9.28
N LEU A 146 3.97 18.58 8.00
CA LEU A 146 5.18 19.33 7.61
C LEU A 146 5.02 20.83 7.90
N ARG A 147 3.84 21.41 7.64
CA ARG A 147 3.53 22.81 8.00
C ARG A 147 3.61 23.07 9.51
N THR A 148 3.00 22.21 10.34
CA THR A 148 2.90 22.42 11.81
C THR A 148 4.18 22.03 12.57
N PHE A 149 4.94 21.04 12.12
CA PHE A 149 6.12 20.51 12.83
C PHE A 149 7.45 20.93 12.23
N GLN A 150 7.53 21.11 10.91
CA GLN A 150 8.76 21.53 10.23
C GLN A 150 8.74 23.01 9.86
N GLN A 151 7.58 23.69 9.99
CA GLN A 151 7.38 25.07 9.55
C GLN A 151 7.73 25.24 8.06
N GLU A 152 7.48 24.17 7.28
CA GLU A 152 7.87 24.05 5.89
C GLU A 152 6.77 24.61 4.97
N GLU A 153 7.16 25.51 4.05
CA GLU A 153 6.29 25.93 2.96
C GLU A 153 6.41 24.93 1.80
N LEU A 154 5.34 24.16 1.58
CA LEU A 154 5.31 23.12 0.56
C LEU A 154 4.88 23.66 -0.79
N ASN A 155 5.73 23.46 -1.79
CA ASN A 155 5.46 23.77 -3.20
C ASN A 155 5.38 22.47 -4.03
N PRO A 156 4.41 21.58 -3.78
CA PRO A 156 4.32 20.31 -4.49
C PRO A 156 3.87 20.53 -5.93
N THR A 157 4.31 19.64 -6.80
CA THR A 157 3.75 19.46 -8.15
C THR A 157 2.30 18.98 -8.08
N TRP A 158 1.57 19.02 -9.20
CA TRP A 158 0.18 18.55 -9.21
C TRP A 158 0.08 17.02 -9.04
N TRP A 159 1.08 16.25 -9.49
CA TRP A 159 1.11 14.80 -9.29
C TRP A 159 1.53 14.41 -7.88
N GLU A 160 2.46 15.13 -7.22
CA GLU A 160 2.77 14.89 -5.80
C GLU A 160 1.53 15.01 -4.91
N ARG A 161 0.65 15.99 -5.19
CA ARG A 161 -0.64 16.10 -4.49
C ARG A 161 -1.52 14.85 -4.67
N LYS A 162 -1.57 14.27 -5.87
CA LYS A 162 -2.27 12.98 -6.10
C LYS A 162 -1.60 11.82 -5.36
N LEU A 163 -0.27 11.76 -5.36
CA LEU A 163 0.52 10.70 -4.72
C LEU A 163 0.41 10.70 -3.19
N TRP A 164 0.09 11.84 -2.56
CA TRP A 164 -0.19 11.91 -1.12
C TRP A 164 -1.43 11.11 -0.71
N HIS A 165 -2.43 10.97 -1.57
CA HIS A 165 -3.60 10.11 -1.33
C HIS A 165 -3.23 8.63 -1.08
N TRP A 166 -1.99 8.20 -1.32
CA TRP A 166 -1.54 6.84 -0.98
C TRP A 166 -1.33 6.62 0.53
N TYR A 167 -1.04 7.67 1.30
CA TYR A 167 -0.66 7.54 2.72
C TYR A 167 -1.28 8.59 3.65
N ASP A 168 -1.91 9.63 3.12
CA ASP A 168 -2.58 10.66 3.93
C ASP A 168 -3.92 10.12 4.44
N CYS A 169 -3.88 9.59 5.66
CA CYS A 169 -4.95 8.80 6.30
C CYS A 169 -6.26 9.58 6.48
N THR A 170 -6.18 10.92 6.45
CA THR A 170 -7.33 11.83 6.51
C THR A 170 -8.30 11.64 5.35
N ASP A 171 -7.80 11.31 4.16
CA ASP A 171 -8.63 11.05 2.99
C ASP A 171 -9.47 9.77 3.16
N TRP A 172 -8.93 8.82 3.92
CA TRP A 172 -9.44 7.47 4.14
C TRP A 172 -10.19 7.31 5.48
N ALA A 173 -10.39 8.39 6.24
CA ALA A 173 -10.91 8.33 7.62
C ALA A 173 -12.26 7.61 7.77
N GLY A 174 -13.11 7.62 6.74
CA GLY A 174 -14.38 6.89 6.73
C GLY A 174 -14.23 5.36 6.85
N ASN A 175 -13.08 4.81 6.43
CA ASN A 175 -12.79 3.38 6.55
C ASN A 175 -12.66 2.91 8.00
N LEU A 176 -12.49 3.83 8.97
CA LEU A 176 -12.52 3.52 10.40
C LEU A 176 -13.89 2.98 10.87
N PHE A 177 -14.96 3.15 10.08
CA PHE A 177 -16.25 2.46 10.28
C PHE A 177 -16.07 0.94 10.44
N HIS A 178 -15.12 0.34 9.71
CA HIS A 178 -14.82 -1.09 9.76
C HIS A 178 -13.71 -1.46 10.75
N CYS A 179 -13.02 -0.48 11.33
CA CYS A 179 -11.86 -0.67 12.20
C CYS A 179 -12.00 0.17 13.48
N PRO A 180 -12.61 -0.39 14.56
CA PRO A 180 -12.78 0.30 15.83
C PRO A 180 -11.46 0.88 16.35
N THR A 181 -11.39 2.19 16.52
CA THR A 181 -10.14 2.91 16.77
C THR A 181 -10.18 3.71 18.05
N VAL A 182 -9.14 3.55 18.88
CA VAL A 182 -8.93 4.28 20.13
C VAL A 182 -7.61 5.06 19.98
N ALA A 183 -7.69 6.32 19.59
CA ALA A 183 -6.52 7.19 19.45
C ALA A 183 -5.97 7.59 20.82
N TYR A 184 -4.67 7.84 20.90
CA TYR A 184 -4.02 8.33 22.13
C TYR A 184 -3.09 9.52 21.85
N SER A 185 -3.10 10.52 22.73
CA SER A 185 -2.07 11.56 22.77
C SER A 185 -1.76 12.01 24.21
N GLY A 186 -0.55 12.51 24.45
CA GLY A 186 -0.30 13.39 25.59
C GLY A 186 -0.94 14.77 25.36
N GLU A 187 -1.48 15.40 26.40
CA GLU A 187 -2.08 16.74 26.33
C GLU A 187 -1.09 17.81 25.86
N LEU A 188 0.15 17.75 26.36
CA LEU A 188 1.23 18.68 26.05
C LEU A 188 2.07 18.24 24.84
N ASP A 189 1.70 17.12 24.21
CA ASP A 189 2.40 16.62 23.04
C ASP A 189 1.93 17.39 21.79
N ARG A 190 2.87 18.05 21.11
CA ARG A 190 2.57 18.69 19.82
C ARG A 190 1.99 17.68 18.82
N GLN A 191 2.44 16.41 18.83
CA GLN A 191 1.94 15.33 17.96
C GLN A 191 0.48 14.90 18.26
N LYS A 192 -0.18 15.53 19.25
CA LYS A 192 -1.64 15.48 19.38
C LYS A 192 -2.39 15.97 18.13
N GLN A 193 -1.81 16.92 17.38
CA GLN A 193 -2.41 17.48 16.16
C GLN A 193 -2.88 16.43 15.15
N ALA A 194 -2.19 15.29 15.02
CA ALA A 194 -2.56 14.26 14.07
C ALA A 194 -3.90 13.59 14.43
N ALA A 195 -4.10 13.27 15.71
CA ALA A 195 -5.38 12.77 16.21
C ALA A 195 -6.49 13.83 16.09
N ASP A 196 -6.16 15.11 16.26
CA ASP A 196 -7.12 16.21 16.12
C ASP A 196 -7.58 16.40 14.65
N ILE A 197 -6.67 16.32 13.68
CA ILE A 197 -7.04 16.34 12.25
C ILE A 197 -7.79 15.06 11.85
N MET A 198 -7.39 13.89 12.34
CA MET A 198 -8.14 12.65 12.12
C MET A 198 -9.56 12.71 12.73
N ALA A 199 -9.76 13.36 13.87
CA ALA A 199 -11.09 13.59 14.43
C ALA A 199 -11.95 14.47 13.50
N VAL A 200 -11.38 15.55 12.94
CA VAL A 200 -12.07 16.41 11.97
C VAL A 200 -12.39 15.65 10.66
N ALA A 201 -11.49 14.80 10.18
CA ALA A 201 -11.70 13.98 9.00
C ALA A 201 -12.78 12.90 9.23
N ALA A 202 -12.70 12.19 10.35
CA ALA A 202 -13.68 11.17 10.75
C ALA A 202 -15.08 11.76 10.97
N ALA A 203 -15.18 12.95 11.57
CA ALA A 203 -16.47 13.62 11.80
C ALA A 203 -17.19 13.98 10.48
N ARG A 204 -16.46 14.28 9.39
CA ARG A 204 -17.06 14.50 8.05
C ARG A 204 -17.67 13.23 7.46
N GLU A 205 -17.23 12.06 7.92
CA GLU A 205 -17.73 10.74 7.55
C GLU A 205 -18.72 10.18 8.60
N GLY A 206 -19.16 11.02 9.55
CA GLY A 206 -20.12 10.65 10.60
C GLY A 206 -19.55 9.85 11.78
N ILE A 207 -18.22 9.80 11.93
CA ILE A 207 -17.53 9.02 12.96
C ILE A 207 -16.95 9.97 14.03
N GLU A 208 -17.41 9.85 15.27
CA GLU A 208 -16.75 10.46 16.43
C GLU A 208 -15.52 9.63 16.81
N LEU A 209 -14.32 10.23 16.75
CA LEU A 209 -13.08 9.55 17.11
C LEU A 209 -12.93 9.46 18.64
N VAL A 210 -12.83 8.24 19.17
CA VAL A 210 -12.47 8.02 20.58
C VAL A 210 -11.00 8.38 20.79
N HIS A 211 -10.75 9.58 21.31
CA HIS A 211 -9.41 10.11 21.58
C HIS A 211 -9.14 10.19 23.09
N VAL A 212 -8.30 9.29 23.59
CA VAL A 212 -7.84 9.32 24.99
C VAL A 212 -6.68 10.30 25.11
N VAL A 213 -6.85 11.35 25.90
CA VAL A 213 -5.80 12.35 26.18
C VAL A 213 -5.20 12.10 27.56
N GLY A 214 -3.88 11.97 27.64
CA GLY A 214 -3.15 11.89 28.91
C GLY A 214 -2.89 13.29 29.47
N PRO A 215 -3.45 13.67 30.63
CA PRO A 215 -3.28 15.01 31.20
C PRO A 215 -1.82 15.30 31.53
N GLU A 216 -1.42 16.56 31.41
CA GLU A 216 -0.08 17.11 31.72
C GLU A 216 1.09 16.33 31.08
N THR A 217 0.82 15.56 30.03
CA THR A 217 1.75 14.59 29.47
C THR A 217 2.27 15.04 28.11
N ALA A 218 3.59 15.07 27.96
CA ALA A 218 4.26 15.32 26.68
C ALA A 218 4.35 14.03 25.83
N HIS A 219 5.37 13.87 24.98
CA HIS A 219 5.52 12.75 24.04
C HIS A 219 5.85 11.39 24.69
N LYS A 220 4.90 10.84 25.46
CA LYS A 220 4.92 9.50 26.08
C LYS A 220 3.49 9.09 26.46
N TYR A 221 3.29 7.83 26.88
CA TYR A 221 2.02 7.41 27.50
C TYR A 221 1.90 7.88 28.95
N HIS A 222 0.73 8.43 29.30
CA HIS A 222 0.30 8.66 30.68
C HIS A 222 -0.19 7.35 31.32
N PRO A 223 0.20 6.98 32.56
CA PRO A 223 -0.10 5.67 33.14
C PRO A 223 -1.59 5.32 33.24
N ASP A 224 -2.44 6.27 33.65
CA ASP A 224 -3.90 6.03 33.75
C ASP A 224 -4.55 5.96 32.36
N ALA A 225 -4.08 6.78 31.41
CA ALA A 225 -4.59 6.80 30.05
C ALA A 225 -4.21 5.50 29.30
N ALA A 226 -3.01 4.97 29.56
CA ALA A 226 -2.61 3.66 29.06
C ALA A 226 -3.52 2.55 29.59
N ARG A 227 -3.95 2.61 30.86
CA ARG A 227 -4.92 1.65 31.43
C ARG A 227 -6.31 1.76 30.79
N ASP A 228 -6.80 2.98 30.51
CA ASP A 228 -8.06 3.17 29.78
C ASP A 228 -7.96 2.63 28.34
N VAL A 229 -6.90 3.00 27.61
CA VAL A 229 -6.62 2.50 26.25
C VAL A 229 -6.57 0.96 26.23
N GLU A 230 -5.84 0.32 27.16
CA GLU A 230 -5.77 -1.15 27.19
C GLU A 230 -7.13 -1.80 27.50
N SER A 231 -7.92 -1.20 28.38
CA SER A 231 -9.27 -1.67 28.72
C SER A 231 -10.17 -1.68 27.48
N ARG A 232 -10.25 -0.54 26.77
CA ARG A 232 -11.05 -0.38 25.55
C ARG A 232 -10.60 -1.31 24.42
N VAL A 233 -9.29 -1.34 24.15
CA VAL A 233 -8.69 -2.22 23.13
C VAL A 233 -8.93 -3.70 23.46
N THR A 234 -8.86 -4.08 24.74
CA THR A 234 -9.14 -5.45 25.17
C THR A 234 -10.59 -5.85 24.95
N GLU A 235 -11.55 -4.96 25.23
CA GLU A 235 -12.97 -5.26 25.01
C GLU A 235 -13.31 -5.38 23.52
N LEU A 236 -12.79 -4.47 22.68
CA LEU A 236 -12.91 -4.57 21.22
C LEU A 236 -12.28 -5.87 20.68
N ALA A 237 -11.07 -6.20 21.12
CA ALA A 237 -10.40 -7.44 20.72
C ALA A 237 -11.04 -8.71 21.30
N ARG A 238 -11.84 -8.62 22.38
CA ARG A 238 -12.62 -9.75 22.92
C ARG A 238 -13.75 -10.13 21.97
N LEU A 239 -14.47 -9.13 21.45
CA LEU A 239 -15.49 -9.31 20.41
C LEU A 239 -14.86 -9.82 19.11
N GLY A 240 -13.71 -9.28 18.75
CA GLY A 240 -13.04 -9.56 17.48
C GLY A 240 -13.64 -8.77 16.32
N ARG A 241 -13.05 -8.92 15.14
CA ARG A 241 -13.48 -8.25 13.92
C ARG A 241 -14.76 -8.90 13.37
N GLU A 242 -15.73 -8.10 12.95
CA GLU A 242 -16.92 -8.62 12.27
C GLU A 242 -16.52 -9.21 10.89
N ARG A 243 -16.92 -10.44 10.57
CA ARG A 243 -16.56 -11.05 9.26
C ARG A 243 -17.51 -10.65 8.15
N VAL A 244 -18.81 -10.74 8.45
CA VAL A 244 -19.90 -10.46 7.51
C VAL A 244 -20.77 -9.31 8.04
N PRO A 245 -20.27 -8.06 8.00
CA PRO A 245 -21.09 -6.91 8.36
C PRO A 245 -22.24 -6.76 7.37
N PRO A 246 -23.47 -6.45 7.84
CA PRO A 246 -24.63 -6.26 6.98
C PRO A 246 -24.55 -4.96 6.16
N VAL A 247 -23.66 -4.03 6.54
CA VAL A 247 -23.40 -2.77 5.84
C VAL A 247 -21.89 -2.62 5.63
N ILE A 248 -21.48 -2.24 4.42
CA ILE A 248 -20.14 -1.76 4.14
C ILE A 248 -20.25 -0.31 3.69
N ASP A 249 -19.43 0.56 4.25
CA ASP A 249 -19.00 1.80 3.60
C ASP A 249 -17.49 1.74 3.43
N PHE A 250 -16.98 1.99 2.22
CA PHE A 250 -15.58 1.82 1.88
C PHE A 250 -15.12 2.84 0.86
N LYS A 251 -14.02 3.53 1.16
CA LYS A 251 -13.37 4.48 0.27
C LYS A 251 -11.99 3.99 -0.13
N THR A 252 -11.61 4.20 -1.39
CA THR A 252 -10.25 4.03 -1.87
C THR A 252 -9.89 5.02 -2.97
N TYR A 253 -8.59 5.28 -3.15
CA TYR A 253 -8.03 6.06 -4.27
C TYR A 253 -7.21 5.19 -5.23
N THR A 254 -6.90 3.94 -4.83
CA THR A 254 -6.01 3.03 -5.57
C THR A 254 -6.40 1.57 -5.36
N LEU A 255 -6.16 0.72 -6.35
CA LEU A 255 -6.37 -0.72 -6.21
C LEU A 255 -5.36 -1.42 -5.26
N ARG A 256 -4.37 -0.74 -4.66
CA ARG A 256 -3.46 -1.28 -3.63
C ARG A 256 -4.24 -1.65 -2.37
N TYR A 257 -5.22 -0.83 -2.00
CA TYR A 257 -6.08 -1.02 -0.84
C TYR A 257 -7.53 -1.12 -1.31
N ASN A 258 -7.91 -2.31 -1.79
CA ASN A 258 -9.15 -2.52 -2.52
C ASN A 258 -10.12 -3.51 -1.85
N LYS A 259 -9.76 -4.15 -0.75
CA LYS A 259 -10.60 -5.16 -0.06
C LYS A 259 -10.98 -4.73 1.34
N VAL A 260 -12.28 -4.82 1.65
CA VAL A 260 -12.82 -4.75 3.00
C VAL A 260 -13.85 -5.86 3.20
N ARG A 261 -13.63 -6.72 4.20
CA ARG A 261 -14.57 -7.78 4.58
C ARG A 261 -14.88 -8.68 3.36
N TRP A 262 -16.15 -8.84 3.00
CA TRP A 262 -16.63 -9.62 1.86
C TRP A 262 -16.63 -8.85 0.52
N LEU A 263 -16.17 -7.60 0.46
CA LEU A 263 -16.16 -6.77 -0.76
C LEU A 263 -14.74 -6.43 -1.21
N THR A 264 -14.49 -6.62 -2.50
CA THR A 264 -13.24 -6.23 -3.19
C THR A 264 -13.59 -5.34 -4.38
N ILE A 265 -12.91 -4.20 -4.53
CA ILE A 265 -12.97 -3.35 -5.73
C ILE A 265 -11.93 -3.87 -6.71
N ASP A 266 -12.33 -4.25 -7.92
CA ASP A 266 -11.46 -4.86 -8.93
C ASP A 266 -11.07 -3.89 -10.05
N GLY A 267 -11.77 -2.77 -10.20
CA GLY A 267 -11.50 -1.73 -11.19
C GLY A 267 -12.06 -0.36 -10.78
N LEU A 268 -11.34 0.70 -11.16
CA LEU A 268 -11.73 2.11 -10.95
C LEU A 268 -12.12 2.78 -12.28
N GLY A 269 -12.72 3.96 -12.21
CA GLY A 269 -12.89 4.85 -13.38
C GLY A 269 -11.64 5.66 -13.68
N GLU A 270 -11.01 6.24 -12.65
CA GLU A 270 -9.68 6.84 -12.67
C GLU A 270 -8.98 6.67 -11.29
N HIS A 271 -7.76 6.13 -11.28
CA HIS A 271 -6.88 6.12 -10.10
C HIS A 271 -6.55 7.53 -9.61
N TRP A 272 -6.38 7.66 -8.28
CA TRP A 272 -6.10 8.92 -7.57
C TRP A 272 -7.26 9.93 -7.55
N GLU A 273 -8.43 9.56 -8.07
CA GLU A 273 -9.70 10.19 -7.74
C GLU A 273 -10.42 9.33 -6.70
N PRO A 274 -11.21 9.92 -5.78
CA PRO A 274 -11.91 9.15 -4.76
C PRO A 274 -12.89 8.15 -5.39
N ALA A 275 -12.84 6.91 -4.93
CA ALA A 275 -13.82 5.88 -5.23
C ALA A 275 -14.47 5.39 -3.93
N ARG A 276 -15.77 5.11 -3.98
CA ARG A 276 -16.55 4.69 -2.81
C ARG A 276 -17.51 3.55 -3.16
N VAL A 277 -17.70 2.62 -2.23
CA VAL A 277 -18.76 1.62 -2.28
C VAL A 277 -19.50 1.60 -0.95
N SER A 278 -20.77 1.96 -1.01
CA SER A 278 -21.72 1.73 0.08
C SER A 278 -22.56 0.49 -0.28
N ALA A 279 -22.53 -0.54 0.55
CA ALA A 279 -23.20 -1.81 0.31
C ALA A 279 -24.08 -2.23 1.49
N ARG A 280 -25.18 -2.93 1.21
CA ARG A 280 -26.06 -3.52 2.22
C ARG A 280 -26.50 -4.93 1.84
N LEU A 281 -26.44 -5.84 2.80
CA LEU A 281 -27.02 -7.19 2.75
C LEU A 281 -28.38 -7.14 3.46
N GLN A 282 -29.49 -7.28 2.73
CA GLN A 282 -30.83 -7.20 3.29
C GLN A 282 -31.84 -8.01 2.45
N ASP A 283 -32.78 -8.71 3.10
CA ASP A 283 -33.95 -9.36 2.48
C ASP A 283 -33.65 -10.31 1.30
N GLY A 284 -32.45 -10.92 1.29
CA GLY A 284 -32.00 -11.83 0.22
C GLY A 284 -31.41 -11.11 -1.00
N ARG A 285 -31.17 -9.80 -0.90
CA ARG A 285 -30.57 -8.91 -1.91
C ARG A 285 -29.24 -8.33 -1.40
N ILE A 286 -28.40 -7.94 -2.35
CA ILE A 286 -27.25 -7.05 -2.15
C ILE A 286 -27.59 -5.73 -2.84
N SER A 287 -27.67 -4.62 -2.08
CA SER A 287 -27.79 -3.29 -2.68
C SER A 287 -26.45 -2.57 -2.60
N LEU A 288 -26.00 -1.99 -3.71
CA LEU A 288 -24.72 -1.32 -3.90
C LEU A 288 -24.94 0.11 -4.43
N THR A 289 -24.30 1.09 -3.81
CA THR A 289 -24.10 2.43 -4.37
C THR A 289 -22.60 2.62 -4.57
N THR A 290 -22.18 2.99 -5.78
CA THR A 290 -20.78 3.03 -6.17
C THR A 290 -20.40 4.35 -6.85
N GLU A 291 -19.25 4.91 -6.49
CA GLU A 291 -18.67 6.10 -7.13
C GLU A 291 -17.25 5.75 -7.61
N ASN A 292 -16.93 6.08 -8.87
CA ASN A 292 -15.63 5.82 -9.50
C ASN A 292 -15.17 4.34 -9.48
N VAL A 293 -16.10 3.37 -9.46
CA VAL A 293 -15.83 1.93 -9.49
C VAL A 293 -16.38 1.31 -10.77
N THR A 294 -15.56 0.52 -11.48
CA THR A 294 -15.90 -0.14 -12.75
C THR A 294 -15.98 -1.65 -12.65
N ALA A 295 -15.41 -2.26 -11.61
CA ALA A 295 -15.57 -3.67 -11.30
C ALA A 295 -15.42 -3.95 -9.80
N LEU A 296 -16.10 -4.98 -9.31
CA LEU A 296 -16.02 -5.43 -7.91
C LEU A 296 -16.36 -6.91 -7.77
N THR A 297 -15.90 -7.53 -6.69
CA THR A 297 -16.22 -8.89 -6.30
C THR A 297 -16.79 -8.93 -4.89
N VAL A 298 -17.95 -9.58 -4.76
CA VAL A 298 -18.51 -10.01 -3.47
C VAL A 298 -18.08 -11.45 -3.22
N GLU A 299 -17.44 -11.72 -2.09
CA GLU A 299 -16.86 -13.01 -1.75
C GLU A 299 -17.08 -13.36 -0.27
N PHE A 300 -17.59 -14.56 -0.02
CA PHE A 300 -17.83 -15.13 1.30
C PHE A 300 -17.06 -16.45 1.44
N GLU A 301 -16.30 -16.58 2.52
CA GLU A 301 -15.57 -17.80 2.87
C GLU A 301 -16.53 -18.95 3.23
N PRO A 302 -16.08 -20.21 3.28
CA PRO A 302 -16.90 -21.34 3.69
C PRO A 302 -17.55 -21.11 5.07
N GLY A 303 -18.85 -21.36 5.16
CA GLY A 303 -19.68 -21.06 6.33
C GLY A 303 -20.26 -19.64 6.39
N GLU A 304 -19.74 -18.67 5.64
CA GLU A 304 -20.00 -17.24 5.90
C GLU A 304 -21.09 -16.60 5.05
N CYS A 305 -21.43 -17.14 3.87
CA CYS A 305 -22.46 -16.54 3.03
C CYS A 305 -23.83 -16.54 3.77
N PRO A 306 -24.58 -15.43 3.80
CA PRO A 306 -25.91 -15.40 4.40
C PRO A 306 -27.02 -15.90 3.46
N PHE A 307 -26.79 -15.95 2.14
CA PHE A 307 -27.83 -16.22 1.14
C PHE A 307 -28.04 -17.71 0.88
N ARG A 308 -29.29 -18.19 0.80
CA ARG A 308 -29.62 -19.61 0.49
C ARG A 308 -29.76 -19.93 -1.00
N ARG A 309 -29.70 -18.91 -1.85
CA ARG A 309 -29.73 -18.93 -3.32
C ARG A 309 -28.87 -17.76 -3.82
N THR A 310 -28.62 -17.67 -5.12
CA THR A 310 -28.07 -16.44 -5.72
C THR A 310 -28.95 -15.24 -5.32
N PRO A 311 -28.38 -14.18 -4.72
CA PRO A 311 -29.13 -12.98 -4.38
C PRO A 311 -29.42 -12.16 -5.64
N GLU A 312 -30.46 -11.34 -5.57
CA GLU A 312 -30.55 -10.18 -6.47
C GLU A 312 -29.45 -9.18 -6.09
N ILE A 313 -28.84 -8.54 -7.08
CA ILE A 313 -27.86 -7.48 -6.87
C ILE A 313 -28.38 -6.20 -7.54
N GLU A 314 -28.68 -5.20 -6.72
CA GLU A 314 -29.08 -3.87 -7.17
C GLU A 314 -27.88 -2.94 -7.10
N ILE A 315 -27.52 -2.29 -8.21
CA ILE A 315 -26.36 -1.39 -8.27
C ILE A 315 -26.83 -0.03 -8.78
N GLU A 316 -26.61 1.03 -8.00
CA GLU A 316 -26.59 2.41 -8.47
C GLU A 316 -25.13 2.85 -8.58
N SER A 317 -24.71 3.33 -9.75
CA SER A 317 -23.32 3.70 -9.99
C SER A 317 -23.16 5.08 -10.61
N PHE A 318 -22.10 5.77 -10.21
CA PHE A 318 -21.65 7.03 -10.80
C PHE A 318 -20.19 6.91 -11.23
N VAL A 319 -19.95 6.90 -12.54
CA VAL A 319 -18.62 6.76 -13.15
C VAL A 319 -18.51 7.74 -14.31
N ASN A 320 -17.41 8.50 -14.39
CA ASN A 320 -17.11 9.42 -15.50
C ASN A 320 -18.26 10.40 -15.85
N GLY A 321 -19.04 10.83 -14.85
CA GLY A 321 -20.19 11.72 -15.03
C GLY A 321 -21.52 11.03 -15.38
N VAL A 322 -21.52 9.73 -15.65
CA VAL A 322 -22.72 8.94 -15.98
C VAL A 322 -23.28 8.32 -14.70
N ARG A 323 -24.59 8.48 -14.47
CA ARG A 323 -25.35 7.72 -13.47
C ARG A 323 -26.10 6.59 -14.15
N SER A 324 -26.05 5.40 -13.56
CA SER A 324 -26.82 4.24 -14.01
C SER A 324 -27.34 3.43 -12.84
N LYS A 325 -28.46 2.72 -13.05
CA LYS A 325 -29.05 1.82 -12.06
C LYS A 325 -29.44 0.49 -12.70
N HIS A 326 -29.00 -0.61 -12.12
CA HIS A 326 -29.20 -1.97 -12.63
C HIS A 326 -29.70 -2.90 -11.55
N LEU A 327 -30.48 -3.91 -11.97
CA LEU A 327 -30.87 -5.05 -11.15
C LEU A 327 -30.40 -6.32 -11.86
N ILE A 328 -29.59 -7.11 -11.18
CA ILE A 328 -28.93 -8.29 -11.72
C ILE A 328 -29.39 -9.50 -10.90
N SER A 329 -30.13 -10.41 -11.52
CA SER A 329 -30.80 -11.54 -10.86
C SER A 329 -30.42 -12.91 -11.41
N GLU A 330 -29.98 -12.97 -12.67
CA GLU A 330 -29.62 -14.21 -13.36
C GLU A 330 -28.10 -14.35 -13.46
N LEU A 331 -27.54 -15.40 -12.86
CA LEU A 331 -26.12 -15.73 -12.95
C LEU A 331 -25.87 -16.53 -14.25
N PRO A 332 -25.06 -16.02 -15.21
CA PRO A 332 -24.75 -16.74 -16.44
C PRO A 332 -24.07 -18.09 -16.19
N ALA A 333 -24.37 -19.08 -17.03
CA ALA A 333 -23.91 -20.46 -16.85
C ALA A 333 -22.38 -20.60 -17.00
N ASP A 334 -21.75 -19.78 -17.85
CA ASP A 334 -20.31 -19.66 -17.99
C ASP A 334 -19.67 -19.09 -16.71
N VAL A 335 -20.19 -18.00 -16.15
CA VAL A 335 -19.73 -17.42 -14.88
C VAL A 335 -19.88 -18.41 -13.72
N ALA A 336 -20.98 -19.17 -13.68
CA ALA A 336 -21.17 -20.25 -12.70
C ALA A 336 -20.14 -21.38 -12.89
N SER A 337 -19.88 -21.80 -14.13
CA SER A 337 -18.89 -22.85 -14.44
C SER A 337 -17.44 -22.44 -14.13
N ALA A 338 -17.14 -21.14 -14.19
CA ALA A 338 -15.87 -20.54 -13.77
C ALA A 338 -15.70 -20.46 -12.23
N GLY A 339 -16.62 -21.07 -11.46
CA GLY A 339 -16.56 -21.14 -10.01
C GLY A 339 -17.25 -19.99 -9.28
N GLY A 340 -17.96 -19.11 -10.00
CA GLY A 340 -18.86 -18.11 -9.42
C GLY A 340 -20.17 -18.73 -8.89
N GLY A 341 -20.88 -17.99 -8.06
CA GLY A 341 -22.13 -18.42 -7.43
C GLY A 341 -21.99 -18.91 -5.99
N LEU A 342 -23.09 -19.42 -5.44
CA LEU A 342 -23.20 -20.01 -4.10
C LEU A 342 -22.79 -21.49 -4.13
N ARG A 343 -22.01 -21.92 -3.13
CA ARG A 343 -21.53 -23.30 -2.97
C ARG A 343 -22.20 -24.01 -1.78
N SER A 344 -22.13 -25.34 -1.77
CA SER A 344 -22.79 -26.20 -0.78
C SER A 344 -22.24 -26.07 0.65
N ASP A 345 -20.99 -25.64 0.79
CA ASP A 345 -20.28 -25.34 2.03
C ASP A 345 -20.58 -23.93 2.59
N ARG A 346 -21.55 -23.21 2.00
CA ARG A 346 -21.88 -21.81 2.31
C ARG A 346 -20.79 -20.79 1.93
N SER A 347 -19.79 -21.15 1.13
CA SER A 347 -18.97 -20.17 0.40
C SER A 347 -19.76 -19.56 -0.77
N ALA A 348 -19.44 -18.34 -1.18
CA ALA A 348 -19.95 -17.78 -2.43
C ALA A 348 -19.00 -16.75 -3.04
N ARG A 349 -19.01 -16.62 -4.37
CA ARG A 349 -18.25 -15.56 -5.07
C ARG A 349 -19.03 -15.02 -6.27
N TRP A 350 -19.17 -13.70 -6.34
CA TRP A 350 -19.83 -12.98 -7.43
C TRP A 350 -18.95 -11.81 -7.87
N SER A 351 -18.32 -11.94 -9.04
CA SER A 351 -17.64 -10.83 -9.70
C SER A 351 -18.61 -10.10 -10.62
N LEU A 352 -18.51 -8.77 -10.63
CA LEU A 352 -19.36 -7.82 -11.33
C LEU A 352 -18.49 -6.82 -12.08
N ALA A 353 -18.86 -6.51 -13.32
CA ALA A 353 -18.14 -5.56 -14.15
C ALA A 353 -19.11 -4.64 -14.91
N LEU A 354 -18.72 -3.38 -15.07
CA LEU A 354 -19.38 -2.39 -15.91
C LEU A 354 -18.86 -2.53 -17.35
N VAL A 355 -19.71 -3.01 -18.25
CA VAL A 355 -19.40 -3.21 -19.68
C VAL A 355 -20.26 -2.25 -20.51
N GLY A 356 -19.61 -1.26 -21.12
CA GLY A 356 -20.33 -0.07 -21.59
C GLY A 356 -20.99 0.63 -20.42
N ASP A 357 -22.29 0.90 -20.52
CA ASP A 357 -23.10 1.49 -19.44
C ASP A 357 -23.94 0.45 -18.68
N GLN A 358 -23.59 -0.85 -18.74
CA GLN A 358 -24.34 -1.94 -18.11
C GLN A 358 -23.50 -2.75 -17.12
N TRP A 359 -23.97 -2.84 -15.87
CA TRP A 359 -23.41 -3.79 -14.91
C TRP A 359 -23.91 -5.20 -15.17
N GLN A 360 -23.00 -6.16 -15.20
CA GLN A 360 -23.30 -7.57 -15.40
C GLN A 360 -22.39 -8.47 -14.55
N PHE A 361 -22.80 -9.72 -14.33
CA PHE A 361 -21.90 -10.73 -13.75
C PHE A 361 -20.73 -11.02 -14.70
N GLY A 362 -19.55 -11.17 -14.12
CA GLY A 362 -18.30 -11.42 -14.84
C GLY A 362 -17.12 -10.67 -14.22
N SER A 363 -15.90 -11.06 -14.60
CA SER A 363 -14.69 -10.29 -14.33
C SER A 363 -14.39 -9.35 -15.50
N MET A 364 -13.54 -8.34 -15.27
CA MET A 364 -13.02 -7.50 -16.37
C MET A 364 -12.27 -8.36 -17.40
N PRO A 365 -12.34 -8.02 -18.71
CA PRO A 365 -11.66 -8.82 -19.74
C PRO A 365 -10.14 -8.86 -19.51
N THR A 366 -9.59 -10.08 -19.45
CA THR A 366 -8.15 -10.36 -19.25
C THR A 366 -7.30 -10.22 -20.51
N SER A 367 -7.92 -10.03 -21.67
CA SER A 367 -7.26 -9.85 -22.97
C SER A 367 -6.69 -8.45 -23.21
N GLU A 368 -6.96 -7.48 -22.33
CA GLU A 368 -6.43 -6.12 -22.39
C GLU A 368 -5.57 -5.82 -21.16
N LEU A 369 -4.50 -5.05 -21.33
CA LEU A 369 -3.78 -4.49 -20.18
C LEU A 369 -4.71 -3.56 -19.39
N ARG A 370 -4.76 -3.75 -18.07
CA ARG A 370 -5.51 -2.88 -17.15
C ARG A 370 -4.74 -2.68 -15.84
N LYS A 371 -5.02 -1.59 -15.15
CA LYS A 371 -4.63 -1.42 -13.74
C LYS A 371 -5.43 -2.39 -12.87
N ARG A 372 -4.75 -3.05 -11.93
CA ARG A 372 -5.32 -4.05 -11.01
C ARG A 372 -4.55 -4.07 -9.69
N HIS A 373 -5.07 -4.76 -8.67
CA HIS A 373 -4.38 -4.90 -7.40
C HIS A 373 -2.94 -5.44 -7.57
N GLY A 374 -1.95 -4.71 -7.06
CA GLY A 374 -0.52 -5.03 -7.19
C GLY A 374 0.10 -4.78 -8.57
N LEU A 375 -0.68 -4.26 -9.52
CA LEU A 375 -0.23 -3.85 -10.86
C LEU A 375 -1.04 -2.62 -11.33
N GLN A 376 -0.79 -1.45 -10.73
CA GLN A 376 -1.53 -0.19 -10.95
C GLN A 376 -0.68 1.10 -11.10
N GLY A 377 0.61 1.08 -10.73
CA GLY A 377 1.42 2.27 -10.49
C GLY A 377 1.28 2.85 -9.07
N PRO A 378 2.04 3.90 -8.68
CA PRO A 378 3.07 4.57 -9.46
C PRO A 378 4.37 3.74 -9.40
N ILE A 379 5.51 4.33 -9.76
CA ILE A 379 6.80 3.61 -9.80
C ILE A 379 7.11 2.84 -8.50
N ASP A 380 6.84 3.43 -7.33
CA ASP A 380 7.11 2.78 -6.03
C ASP A 380 6.30 1.48 -5.79
N ASP A 381 5.18 1.26 -6.49
CA ASP A 381 4.29 0.09 -6.31
C ASP A 381 5.00 -1.22 -6.68
N ALA A 382 5.96 -1.16 -7.61
CA ALA A 382 6.77 -2.29 -8.06
C ALA A 382 7.76 -2.82 -7.00
N PHE A 383 8.06 -2.03 -5.96
CA PHE A 383 9.03 -2.37 -4.90
C PHE A 383 8.36 -2.94 -3.63
N MET A 384 7.05 -3.21 -3.70
CA MET A 384 6.26 -3.87 -2.67
C MET A 384 5.98 -5.36 -3.00
N ASP A 385 6.68 -5.91 -3.98
CA ASP A 385 6.77 -7.36 -4.26
C ASP A 385 8.21 -7.68 -4.72
N SER A 386 8.49 -8.96 -4.97
CA SER A 386 9.76 -9.48 -5.49
C SER A 386 10.24 -8.70 -6.72
N PHE A 387 11.45 -8.13 -6.66
CA PHE A 387 12.10 -7.44 -7.78
C PHE A 387 13.58 -7.81 -7.94
N VAL A 388 14.12 -7.54 -9.13
CA VAL A 388 15.55 -7.63 -9.46
C VAL A 388 16.00 -6.41 -10.26
N PHE A 389 17.18 -5.86 -9.93
CA PHE A 389 17.85 -4.84 -10.71
C PHE A 389 18.63 -5.51 -11.85
N VAL A 390 18.30 -5.13 -13.07
CA VAL A 390 18.92 -5.64 -14.29
C VAL A 390 19.94 -4.61 -14.77
N ARG A 391 21.21 -4.89 -14.47
CA ARG A 391 22.36 -4.06 -14.81
C ARG A 391 22.66 -4.18 -16.32
N PRO A 392 22.81 -3.06 -17.05
CA PRO A 392 23.24 -3.10 -18.44
C PRO A 392 24.66 -3.64 -18.55
N THR A 393 24.94 -4.43 -19.59
CA THR A 393 26.32 -4.84 -19.92
C THR A 393 26.85 -4.24 -21.23
N GLY A 394 26.03 -3.48 -21.94
CA GLY A 394 26.44 -2.53 -22.97
C GLY A 394 26.70 -1.13 -22.38
N LYS A 395 26.67 -0.12 -23.26
CA LYS A 395 26.70 1.30 -22.91
C LYS A 395 25.47 2.01 -23.49
N CYS A 396 25.00 3.06 -22.82
CA CYS A 396 23.97 3.92 -23.39
C CYS A 396 24.49 4.67 -24.63
N ALA A 397 23.60 5.07 -25.52
CA ALA A 397 23.94 5.78 -26.76
C ALA A 397 24.60 7.15 -26.51
N SER A 398 24.26 7.80 -25.39
CA SER A 398 24.91 9.02 -24.89
C SER A 398 25.72 8.74 -23.63
N GLN A 399 26.97 9.19 -23.59
CA GLN A 399 27.82 9.06 -22.39
C GLN A 399 27.24 9.82 -21.19
N MET A 400 26.51 10.93 -21.40
CA MET A 400 25.84 11.66 -20.33
C MET A 400 24.72 10.84 -19.69
N VAL A 401 23.98 10.07 -20.50
CA VAL A 401 22.96 9.14 -20.04
C VAL A 401 23.60 7.91 -19.38
N ASP A 402 24.68 7.37 -19.94
CA ASP A 402 25.46 6.26 -19.38
C ASP A 402 25.95 6.59 -17.96
N ASP A 403 26.64 7.73 -17.80
CA ASP A 403 27.18 8.22 -16.52
C ASP A 403 26.07 8.41 -15.47
N TRP A 404 24.95 9.01 -15.87
CA TRP A 404 23.78 9.21 -15.01
C TRP A 404 23.13 7.88 -14.59
N THR A 405 22.97 6.93 -15.53
CA THR A 405 22.37 5.62 -15.27
C THR A 405 23.21 4.83 -14.26
N GLN A 406 24.53 4.82 -14.42
CA GLN A 406 25.41 4.10 -13.49
C GLN A 406 25.37 4.75 -12.09
N ALA A 407 25.34 6.09 -12.01
CA ALA A 407 25.23 6.81 -10.76
C ALA A 407 23.89 6.54 -10.04
N GLU A 408 22.76 6.58 -10.73
CA GLU A 408 21.44 6.34 -10.14
C GLU A 408 21.20 4.86 -9.78
N MET A 409 21.71 3.91 -10.58
CA MET A 409 21.68 2.48 -10.21
C MET A 409 22.49 2.23 -8.94
N GLN A 410 23.71 2.79 -8.86
CA GLN A 410 24.56 2.65 -7.67
C GLN A 410 23.93 3.30 -6.44
N ARG A 411 23.35 4.50 -6.58
CA ARG A 411 22.58 5.17 -5.54
C ARG A 411 21.41 4.32 -5.08
N ALA A 412 20.63 3.75 -6.01
CA ALA A 412 19.51 2.86 -5.70
C ALA A 412 19.94 1.63 -4.88
N ILE A 413 21.04 0.97 -5.26
CA ILE A 413 21.58 -0.19 -4.54
C ILE A 413 21.99 0.18 -3.12
N GLU A 414 22.76 1.26 -2.97
CA GLU A 414 23.22 1.75 -1.68
C GLU A 414 22.07 2.19 -0.78
N HIS A 415 21.11 2.92 -1.34
CA HIS A 415 20.03 3.54 -0.58
C HIS A 415 18.91 2.57 -0.23
N TRP A 416 18.68 1.51 -1.03
CA TRP A 416 17.86 0.37 -0.62
C TRP A 416 18.42 -0.27 0.66
N ARG A 417 19.74 -0.49 0.72
CA ARG A 417 20.40 -1.01 1.91
C ARG A 417 20.32 -0.06 3.11
N ARG A 418 20.61 1.22 2.91
CA ARG A 418 20.59 2.22 3.99
C ARG A 418 19.18 2.42 4.56
N HIS A 419 18.16 2.52 3.71
CA HIS A 419 16.81 2.92 4.10
C HIS A 419 15.87 1.73 4.36
N PHE A 420 15.84 0.74 3.46
CA PHE A 420 14.96 -0.44 3.54
C PHE A 420 15.63 -1.67 4.15
N ARG A 421 16.88 -1.56 4.61
CA ARG A 421 17.61 -2.60 5.39
C ARG A 421 17.64 -3.98 4.73
N GLY A 422 17.62 -3.99 3.41
CA GLY A 422 17.74 -5.20 2.60
C GLY A 422 18.81 -5.04 1.54
N HIS A 423 19.09 -6.11 0.81
CA HIS A 423 20.05 -6.09 -0.29
C HIS A 423 19.28 -6.35 -1.58
N PRO A 424 19.18 -5.39 -2.51
CA PRO A 424 18.46 -5.63 -3.75
C PRO A 424 19.20 -6.69 -4.55
N ARG A 425 18.46 -7.60 -5.17
CA ARG A 425 19.01 -8.56 -6.12
C ARG A 425 19.50 -7.79 -7.35
N VAL A 426 20.72 -8.06 -7.79
CA VAL A 426 21.31 -7.47 -9.00
C VAL A 426 21.77 -8.60 -9.91
N LYS A 427 21.36 -8.56 -11.18
CA LYS A 427 21.81 -9.46 -12.25
C LYS A 427 22.24 -8.63 -13.45
N ASP A 428 23.20 -9.14 -14.22
CA ASP A 428 23.49 -8.59 -15.55
C ASP A 428 22.35 -8.93 -16.52
N ASP A 429 22.09 -8.05 -17.49
CA ASP A 429 21.05 -8.22 -18.51
C ASP A 429 21.10 -9.54 -19.29
N ARG A 430 22.30 -10.07 -19.51
CA ARG A 430 22.59 -11.36 -20.13
C ARG A 430 22.30 -12.58 -19.24
N ASP A 431 22.20 -12.38 -17.92
CA ASP A 431 21.98 -13.42 -16.91
C ASP A 431 20.53 -13.47 -16.41
N VAL A 432 19.64 -12.63 -16.98
CA VAL A 432 18.20 -12.66 -16.69
C VAL A 432 17.55 -13.87 -17.35
N THR A 433 16.91 -14.69 -16.53
CA THR A 433 16.26 -15.95 -16.94
C THR A 433 14.75 -15.80 -17.07
N ASP A 434 14.10 -16.79 -17.69
CA ASP A 434 12.64 -16.87 -17.76
C ASP A 434 12.00 -17.01 -16.36
N GLU A 435 12.71 -17.60 -15.39
CA GLU A 435 12.26 -17.67 -13.99
C GLU A 435 12.25 -16.29 -13.32
N ASP A 436 13.25 -15.44 -13.60
CA ASP A 436 13.25 -14.04 -13.12
C ASP A 436 12.06 -13.26 -13.72
N ILE A 437 11.81 -13.42 -15.03
CA ILE A 437 10.69 -12.81 -15.75
C ILE A 437 9.33 -13.28 -15.19
N ALA A 438 9.21 -14.55 -14.82
CA ALA A 438 7.99 -15.12 -14.25
C ALA A 438 7.72 -14.65 -12.80
N THR A 439 8.77 -14.59 -11.98
CA THR A 439 8.65 -14.47 -10.52
C THR A 439 8.94 -13.07 -9.96
N MET A 440 9.48 -12.15 -10.75
CA MET A 440 9.97 -10.85 -10.27
C MET A 440 9.55 -9.68 -11.17
N ASN A 441 9.44 -8.50 -10.56
CA ASN A 441 9.45 -7.23 -11.26
C ASN A 441 10.88 -6.92 -11.74
N LEU A 442 11.03 -6.47 -12.98
CA LEU A 442 12.34 -6.20 -13.58
C LEU A 442 12.65 -4.71 -13.57
N VAL A 443 13.70 -4.29 -12.88
CA VAL A 443 14.13 -2.89 -12.83
C VAL A 443 15.30 -2.72 -13.80
N LEU A 444 15.00 -2.22 -15.01
CA LEU A 444 15.92 -2.13 -16.13
C LEU A 444 16.64 -0.77 -16.11
N TRP A 445 17.97 -0.80 -16.12
CA TRP A 445 18.81 0.39 -16.12
C TRP A 445 19.45 0.60 -17.50
N GLY A 446 19.51 1.86 -17.95
CA GLY A 446 20.07 2.29 -19.22
C GLY A 446 19.03 2.52 -20.31
N ASP A 447 19.46 2.34 -21.55
CA ASP A 447 18.62 2.37 -22.75
C ASP A 447 18.63 1.01 -23.49
N ALA A 448 17.99 0.94 -24.66
CA ALA A 448 17.93 -0.26 -25.47
C ALA A 448 19.26 -0.66 -26.15
N ALA A 449 20.28 0.22 -26.15
CA ALA A 449 21.64 -0.12 -26.59
C ALA A 449 22.47 -0.68 -25.43
N ALA A 450 22.24 -0.21 -24.20
CA ALA A 450 22.93 -0.64 -23.00
C ALA A 450 22.42 -1.98 -22.44
N ASN A 451 21.11 -2.22 -22.52
CA ASN A 451 20.42 -3.29 -21.77
C ASN A 451 19.65 -4.25 -22.71
N GLN A 452 20.13 -5.49 -22.81
CA GLN A 452 19.58 -6.51 -23.70
C GLN A 452 18.15 -6.94 -23.35
N VAL A 453 17.71 -6.79 -22.09
CA VAL A 453 16.31 -7.07 -21.70
C VAL A 453 15.41 -5.92 -22.13
N LEU A 454 15.87 -4.67 -21.97
CA LEU A 454 15.16 -3.49 -22.46
C LEU A 454 15.02 -3.51 -23.99
N ALA A 455 16.07 -3.89 -24.71
CA ALA A 455 16.04 -4.06 -26.16
C ALA A 455 14.90 -4.99 -26.65
N LYS A 456 14.66 -6.12 -25.95
CA LYS A 456 13.58 -7.09 -26.25
C LYS A 456 12.15 -6.54 -26.05
N ILE A 457 11.98 -5.42 -25.34
CA ILE A 457 10.67 -4.88 -24.98
C ILE A 457 10.42 -3.44 -25.48
N ALA A 458 11.46 -2.70 -25.87
CA ALA A 458 11.39 -1.26 -26.14
C ALA A 458 10.27 -0.84 -27.10
N GLU A 459 10.06 -1.57 -28.20
CA GLU A 459 9.00 -1.29 -29.17
C GLU A 459 7.58 -1.46 -28.61
N ARG A 460 7.44 -2.27 -27.55
CA ARG A 460 6.16 -2.58 -26.87
C ARG A 460 5.90 -1.67 -25.66
N LEU A 461 6.80 -0.74 -25.35
CA LEU A 461 6.59 0.27 -24.31
C LEU A 461 5.85 1.51 -24.88
N PRO A 462 5.09 2.23 -24.04
CA PRO A 462 4.33 3.41 -24.46
C PRO A 462 5.22 4.65 -24.67
N ILE A 463 6.40 4.68 -24.06
CA ILE A 463 7.43 5.71 -24.23
C ILE A 463 8.57 5.06 -25.00
N ARG A 464 9.00 5.70 -26.11
CA ARG A 464 9.89 5.07 -27.10
C ARG A 464 11.08 5.96 -27.43
N SER A 465 12.28 5.37 -27.42
CA SER A 465 13.47 5.99 -28.02
C SER A 465 13.61 5.54 -29.47
N SER A 466 13.94 6.46 -30.38
CA SER A 466 14.16 6.20 -31.80
C SER A 466 15.21 7.18 -32.34
N GLY A 467 16.42 6.69 -32.61
CA GLY A 467 17.57 7.53 -32.93
C GLY A 467 17.80 8.57 -31.82
N ASP A 468 18.01 9.83 -32.21
CA ASP A 468 18.29 10.93 -31.30
C ASP A 468 17.05 11.45 -30.53
N SER A 469 15.89 10.79 -30.62
CA SER A 469 14.63 11.24 -30.00
C SER A 469 14.03 10.24 -29.00
N LEU A 470 13.54 10.76 -27.89
CA LEU A 470 12.64 10.11 -26.94
C LEU A 470 11.22 10.68 -27.13
N SER A 471 10.26 9.82 -27.48
CA SER A 471 8.87 10.20 -27.78
C SER A 471 7.89 9.77 -26.68
N VAL A 472 7.03 10.70 -26.27
CA VAL A 472 5.92 10.48 -25.33
C VAL A 472 4.63 11.01 -25.95
N GLY A 473 3.84 10.12 -26.57
CA GLY A 473 2.65 10.52 -27.31
C GLY A 473 3.00 11.44 -28.48
N THR A 474 2.57 12.71 -28.41
CA THR A 474 2.90 13.76 -29.39
C THR A 474 4.13 14.59 -29.03
N GLN A 475 4.73 14.38 -27.86
CA GLN A 475 5.93 15.09 -27.41
C GLN A 475 7.21 14.36 -27.82
N SER A 476 8.25 15.13 -28.09
CA SER A 476 9.57 14.65 -28.50
C SER A 476 10.65 15.39 -27.71
N PHE A 477 11.62 14.64 -27.18
CA PHE A 477 12.73 15.12 -26.37
C PHE A 477 14.04 14.58 -26.95
N GLY A 478 15.15 15.31 -26.82
CA GLY A 478 16.47 14.83 -27.27
C GLY A 478 16.97 13.68 -26.40
N SER A 479 17.14 12.49 -26.96
CA SER A 479 17.55 11.28 -26.22
C SER A 479 19.01 11.33 -25.71
N GLU A 480 19.81 12.27 -26.23
CA GLU A 480 21.19 12.46 -25.80
C GLU A 480 21.31 13.05 -24.37
N HIS A 481 20.22 13.65 -23.85
CA HIS A 481 20.17 14.23 -22.51
C HIS A 481 18.81 14.11 -21.79
N HIS A 482 17.86 13.33 -22.32
CA HIS A 482 16.61 13.00 -21.64
C HIS A 482 16.46 11.50 -21.42
N VAL A 483 16.14 11.12 -20.18
CA VAL A 483 15.98 9.72 -19.78
C VAL A 483 14.53 9.46 -19.36
N PRO A 484 13.87 8.39 -19.85
CA PRO A 484 12.58 7.96 -19.34
C PRO A 484 12.74 7.21 -18.03
N ILE A 485 11.98 7.64 -17.02
CA ILE A 485 11.66 6.87 -15.82
C ILE A 485 10.20 6.44 -15.95
N LEU A 486 9.88 5.15 -15.83
CA LEU A 486 8.49 4.69 -15.88
C LEU A 486 8.29 3.34 -15.19
N VAL A 487 7.04 3.00 -14.88
CA VAL A 487 6.58 1.66 -14.53
C VAL A 487 5.52 1.18 -15.51
N TYR A 488 5.57 -0.08 -15.93
CA TYR A 488 4.65 -0.66 -16.92
C TYR A 488 4.47 -2.17 -16.72
N PRO A 489 3.33 -2.78 -17.10
CA PRO A 489 3.22 -4.23 -17.22
C PRO A 489 4.31 -4.77 -18.14
N ASN A 490 5.09 -5.74 -17.67
CA ASN A 490 6.22 -6.29 -18.41
C ASN A 490 5.73 -6.94 -19.72
N PRO A 491 6.17 -6.50 -20.91
CA PRO A 491 5.74 -7.10 -22.16
C PRO A 491 6.14 -8.58 -22.33
N LEU A 492 7.06 -9.10 -21.51
CA LEU A 492 7.39 -10.53 -21.45
C LEU A 492 6.53 -11.31 -20.44
N ASN A 493 5.89 -10.63 -19.49
CA ASN A 493 4.97 -11.20 -18.51
C ASN A 493 4.03 -10.12 -17.92
N PRO A 494 2.82 -9.91 -18.50
CA PRO A 494 1.90 -8.87 -18.06
C PRO A 494 1.42 -8.95 -16.60
N GLU A 495 1.69 -10.05 -15.89
CA GLU A 495 1.42 -10.20 -14.44
C GLU A 495 2.49 -9.54 -13.56
N ARG A 496 3.60 -9.04 -14.15
CA ARG A 496 4.73 -8.40 -13.45
C ARG A 496 5.01 -7.02 -14.02
N TYR A 497 5.79 -6.23 -13.30
CA TYR A 497 6.27 -4.94 -13.77
C TYR A 497 7.60 -5.01 -14.51
N VAL A 498 7.78 -4.07 -15.44
CA VAL A 498 9.08 -3.45 -15.71
C VAL A 498 9.10 -2.04 -15.11
N VAL A 499 10.23 -1.66 -14.53
CA VAL A 499 10.54 -0.27 -14.15
C VAL A 499 11.77 0.15 -14.93
N LEU A 500 11.77 1.35 -15.52
CA LEU A 500 12.95 1.91 -16.18
C LEU A 500 13.64 2.95 -15.29
N ASN A 501 14.96 2.84 -15.18
CA ASN A 501 15.87 3.88 -14.68
C ASN A 501 15.53 4.48 -13.30
N SER A 502 14.86 3.72 -12.43
CA SER A 502 14.45 4.23 -11.10
C SER A 502 14.32 3.12 -10.07
N SER A 503 14.42 3.53 -8.80
CA SER A 503 14.03 2.78 -7.61
C SER A 503 12.71 3.32 -7.05
N PHE A 504 12.44 3.07 -5.76
CA PHE A 504 11.64 3.98 -4.95
C PHE A 504 12.07 5.44 -5.18
N THR A 505 11.10 6.35 -5.19
CA THR A 505 11.23 7.66 -5.85
C THR A 505 11.56 8.80 -4.90
N PHE A 506 11.31 8.66 -3.59
CA PHE A 506 11.79 9.61 -2.60
C PHE A 506 13.30 9.46 -2.37
N ARG A 507 13.95 10.59 -2.09
CA ARG A 507 15.40 10.72 -2.02
C ARG A 507 15.86 11.20 -0.66
N GLU A 508 17.15 11.48 -0.52
CA GLU A 508 17.85 11.60 0.77
C GLU A 508 17.27 12.69 1.69
N PHE A 509 16.71 13.77 1.12
CA PHE A 509 16.03 14.84 1.88
C PHE A 509 14.81 14.33 2.66
N ALA A 510 14.13 13.30 2.16
CA ALA A 510 12.99 12.68 2.83
C ALA A 510 13.40 11.78 4.00
N TYR A 511 14.66 11.37 4.11
CA TYR A 511 15.06 10.43 5.17
C TYR A 511 14.91 11.04 6.56
N LEU A 512 15.10 12.36 6.67
CA LEU A 512 14.97 13.13 7.91
C LEU A 512 13.56 13.11 8.53
N ASN A 513 12.51 12.82 7.75
CA ASN A 513 11.13 12.90 8.22
C ASN A 513 10.19 11.93 7.49
N ASN A 514 9.49 11.07 8.23
CA ASN A 514 8.61 10.02 7.69
C ASN A 514 7.39 10.54 6.93
N ALA A 515 6.96 11.78 7.17
CA ALA A 515 5.93 12.43 6.34
C ALA A 515 6.44 12.70 4.91
N ARG A 516 7.73 13.03 4.72
CA ARG A 516 8.32 13.24 3.38
C ARG A 516 8.55 11.94 2.59
N GLN A 517 8.47 10.79 3.25
CA GLN A 517 8.65 9.46 2.64
C GLN A 517 7.33 9.02 2.01
N VAL A 518 7.08 9.55 0.81
CA VAL A 518 5.91 9.33 -0.05
C VAL A 518 6.40 9.26 -1.49
N ALA A 519 5.60 8.68 -2.40
CA ALA A 519 5.96 8.63 -3.81
C ALA A 519 6.13 10.06 -4.37
N LYS A 520 7.14 10.25 -5.22
CA LYS A 520 7.55 11.55 -5.79
C LYS A 520 7.39 11.63 -7.31
N LEU A 521 7.39 10.49 -7.99
CA LEU A 521 7.11 10.40 -9.42
C LEU A 521 5.84 9.56 -9.64
N PRO A 522 5.01 9.89 -10.66
CA PRO A 522 3.79 9.16 -10.99
C PRO A 522 4.12 7.86 -11.74
N ASP A 523 3.31 7.43 -12.71
CA ASP A 523 3.62 6.20 -13.47
C ASP A 523 4.78 6.40 -14.44
N TRP A 524 5.00 7.62 -14.94
CA TRP A 524 6.15 7.95 -15.79
C TRP A 524 6.62 9.41 -15.64
N ALA A 525 7.90 9.65 -15.93
CA ALA A 525 8.53 10.95 -15.98
C ALA A 525 9.66 10.98 -17.03
N VAL A 526 9.92 12.15 -17.60
CA VAL A 526 11.08 12.44 -18.46
C VAL A 526 12.02 13.36 -17.69
N ILE A 527 13.28 12.93 -17.56
CA ILE A 527 14.32 13.62 -16.78
C ILE A 527 15.36 14.22 -17.72
N ASP A 528 15.55 15.54 -17.68
CA ASP A 528 16.67 16.24 -18.32
C ASP A 528 17.90 16.15 -17.41
N VAL A 529 18.89 15.35 -17.82
CA VAL A 529 20.07 15.00 -17.02
C VAL A 529 21.21 16.03 -17.12
N ARG A 530 21.04 17.10 -17.91
CA ARG A 530 21.94 18.28 -17.86
C ARG A 530 21.85 19.01 -16.53
N THR A 531 20.73 18.85 -15.83
CA THR A 531 20.61 19.25 -14.42
C THR A 531 21.01 18.05 -13.55
N PRO A 532 22.10 18.13 -12.77
CA PRO A 532 22.54 17.01 -11.94
C PRO A 532 21.47 16.56 -10.94
N ALA A 533 21.44 15.26 -10.67
CA ALA A 533 20.63 14.68 -9.60
C ALA A 533 21.02 15.26 -8.23
N ASN A 534 20.06 15.38 -7.32
CA ASN A 534 20.27 15.90 -5.97
C ASN A 534 19.45 15.11 -4.93
N SER A 535 19.38 15.60 -3.69
CA SER A 535 18.69 14.93 -2.58
C SER A 535 17.15 14.94 -2.66
N LEU A 536 16.57 15.58 -3.68
CA LEU A 536 15.13 15.69 -3.92
C LEU A 536 14.72 15.04 -5.25
N TRP A 537 15.49 15.25 -6.31
CA TRP A 537 15.14 14.84 -7.67
C TRP A 537 16.29 14.10 -8.39
N PRO A 538 15.99 13.15 -9.29
CA PRO A 538 17.00 12.44 -10.08
C PRO A 538 17.59 13.29 -11.22
N GLY A 539 17.20 14.56 -11.33
CA GLY A 539 17.54 15.49 -12.40
C GLY A 539 16.39 16.49 -12.56
N LYS A 540 16.31 17.22 -13.67
CA LYS A 540 15.17 18.12 -13.91
C LYS A 540 14.01 17.33 -14.53
N VAL A 541 12.91 17.18 -13.81
CA VAL A 541 11.66 16.63 -14.37
C VAL A 541 11.10 17.63 -15.38
N VAL A 542 11.02 17.26 -16.65
CA VAL A 542 10.47 18.12 -17.73
C VAL A 542 9.07 17.72 -18.19
N ALA A 543 8.66 16.47 -17.94
CA ALA A 543 7.30 15.98 -18.10
C ALA A 543 7.06 14.82 -17.12
N ALA A 544 5.83 14.66 -16.60
CA ALA A 544 5.41 13.53 -15.79
C ALA A 544 3.88 13.43 -15.77
N ASP A 545 3.34 12.21 -15.83
CA ASP A 545 1.89 11.94 -15.72
C ASP A 545 1.65 10.48 -15.29
N PHE A 546 0.39 10.11 -15.15
CA PHE A 546 -0.07 8.74 -14.95
C PHE A 546 -0.52 8.14 -16.29
N PHE A 547 -0.42 6.82 -16.43
CA PHE A 547 -1.19 6.10 -17.44
C PHE A 547 -2.66 6.03 -17.03
N ASP A 548 -3.54 5.79 -17.99
CA ASP A 548 -4.95 5.51 -17.71
C ASP A 548 -5.17 4.08 -17.17
N GLU A 549 -6.43 3.74 -16.92
CA GLU A 549 -6.86 2.43 -16.42
C GLU A 549 -6.53 1.25 -17.36
N ARG A 550 -6.15 1.52 -18.61
CA ARG A 550 -5.74 0.55 -19.64
C ARG A 550 -4.24 0.61 -19.96
N TRP A 551 -3.44 1.27 -19.11
CA TRP A 551 -2.01 1.48 -19.32
C TRP A 551 -1.68 2.22 -20.63
N GLN A 552 -2.52 3.18 -21.03
CA GLN A 552 -2.30 4.08 -22.16
C GLN A 552 -1.87 5.46 -21.69
N LEU A 553 -1.15 6.20 -22.55
CA LEU A 553 -0.79 7.59 -22.28
C LEU A 553 -2.04 8.47 -22.25
N LYS A 554 -2.25 9.20 -21.15
CA LYS A 554 -3.30 10.21 -21.08
C LYS A 554 -2.99 11.36 -22.07
N PRO A 555 -4.01 12.01 -22.66
CA PRO A 555 -3.81 13.22 -23.46
C PRO A 555 -3.07 14.27 -22.63
N PHE A 556 -1.97 14.80 -23.16
CA PHE A 556 -1.09 15.67 -22.38
C PHE A 556 -1.85 16.86 -21.80
N ARG A 557 -1.85 17.00 -20.48
CA ARG A 557 -2.41 18.16 -19.79
C ARG A 557 -1.59 19.38 -20.18
N ALA A 558 -2.12 20.20 -21.10
CA ALA A 558 -1.59 21.54 -21.33
C ALA A 558 -1.45 22.24 -19.98
N ALA A 559 -0.23 22.67 -19.66
CA ALA A 559 0.03 23.37 -18.41
C ALA A 559 -0.87 24.61 -18.37
N LYS A 560 -1.85 24.62 -17.45
CA LYS A 560 -2.60 25.84 -17.18
C LYS A 560 -1.61 26.85 -16.61
N PRO A 561 -1.56 28.08 -17.16
CA PRO A 561 -0.61 29.10 -16.75
C PRO A 561 -0.83 29.56 -15.31
#